data_AF-A0A938SBW5-F1
#
_entry.id   AF-A0A938SBW5-F1
#
_cell.length_a   1.000
_cell.length_b   1.000
_cell.length_c   1.000
_cell.angle_alpha   90.00
_cell.angle_beta   90.00
_cell.angle_gamma   90.00
#
_symmetry.space_group_name_H-M   'P 1'
#
loop_
_entity.id
_entity.type
_entity.pdbx_description
1 polymer ?
#
loop_
_entity_poly.entity_id
_entity_poly.type
_entity_poly.pdbx_seq_one_letter_code
_entity_poly.pdbx_strand_id
1 'polypeptide(L)'
;MRTAVLLLALVSLPALALAQSQAKPWTKEEVTGFMKELADYVVKHHLRRDDSPMRGKVYEFYDPATGQQGYGAGWDTMHDGGFFANACALAYLATGDAFYLDLVRDWILPFYLKVYNNSDTLFPDRADAFSDGQKLPPERSAAIKGWCPYWWDDGHGVNFDAIAMKITIKQLLRDTSTITNDANNREGKLAGYSHGTSNHMVLMQYPMFVSAWWLTRDPQIAEAFSHIRQARKTMINMDLPWLIVADLQAQGKAEEAHKVAGGLDVLQWPPIRSPLYQAMVAKRKIALTPFLDDPQGDYYGSVMGKRVGPGAAKRLAQVAYDVIRVQDLWYGDKPRPRGEMFGAENHPTVFITDGKFESLAGERPEVLVGSRLACQMLWACAQCLQLLQAFPEAWSAHLRGKYDKSVEGWSEPTMEQVEAAFRAELEDGLRYWRKQWKDIGYIRPHWPIGGRLPTAHYWQHKVSELGGYAHLIAACAEYLNLLNGKRHWELAWSTQAPAKR
;
A
#
# COMPACT_ATOMS: atom_id res chain seq x y z
N MET A 1 22.36 -50.20 -12.91
CA MET A 1 21.21 -49.72 -13.71
C MET A 1 19.91 -50.10 -13.01
N ARG A 2 19.30 -49.19 -12.26
CA ARG A 2 17.88 -49.24 -11.89
C ARG A 2 17.36 -47.81 -11.96
N THR A 3 16.77 -47.50 -13.10
CA THR A 3 16.17 -46.21 -13.43
C THR A 3 14.86 -46.11 -12.64
N ALA A 4 14.91 -45.45 -11.48
CA ALA A 4 13.70 -44.97 -10.83
C ALA A 4 13.26 -43.70 -11.58
N VAL A 5 12.49 -43.91 -12.65
CA VAL A 5 11.65 -42.86 -13.22
C VAL A 5 10.64 -42.52 -12.13
N LEU A 6 10.91 -41.45 -11.36
CA LEU A 6 9.84 -40.77 -10.66
C LEU A 6 8.87 -40.31 -11.74
N LEU A 7 7.81 -41.09 -11.96
CA LEU A 7 6.59 -40.56 -12.50
C LEU A 7 6.26 -39.33 -11.66
N LEU A 8 6.42 -38.14 -12.26
CA LEU A 8 5.61 -37.00 -11.90
C LEU A 8 4.18 -37.52 -11.95
N ALA A 9 3.64 -37.83 -10.77
CA ALA A 9 2.21 -38.02 -10.64
C ALA A 9 1.59 -36.80 -11.28
N LEU A 10 0.88 -37.06 -12.37
CA LEU A 10 -0.20 -36.25 -12.90
C LEU A 10 -1.17 -36.00 -11.74
N VAL A 11 -0.79 -35.08 -10.86
CA VAL A 11 -1.75 -34.26 -10.14
C VAL A 11 -2.33 -33.42 -11.28
N SER A 12 -3.35 -34.00 -11.92
CA SER A 12 -4.48 -33.20 -12.33
C SER A 12 -4.80 -32.37 -11.11
N LEU A 13 -4.25 -31.16 -11.03
CA LEU A 13 -4.60 -30.17 -10.02
C LEU A 13 -6.11 -30.17 -10.09
N PRO A 14 -6.83 -30.76 -9.11
CA PRO A 14 -8.27 -30.81 -9.16
C PRO A 14 -8.65 -29.36 -9.34
N ALA A 15 -9.32 -29.06 -10.46
CA ALA A 15 -9.63 -27.70 -10.91
C ALA A 15 -9.86 -26.89 -9.66
N LEU A 16 -8.88 -26.05 -9.29
CA LEU A 16 -8.79 -25.40 -7.99
C LEU A 16 -10.21 -24.91 -7.75
N ALA A 17 -10.91 -25.55 -6.81
CA ALA A 17 -12.31 -25.25 -6.56
C ALA A 17 -12.23 -23.88 -5.91
N LEU A 18 -12.18 -22.85 -6.76
CA LEU A 18 -12.04 -21.47 -6.37
C LEU A 18 -13.26 -21.24 -5.49
N ALA A 19 -12.99 -21.13 -4.20
CA ALA A 19 -14.03 -21.07 -3.20
C ALA A 19 -14.90 -19.88 -3.57
N GLN A 20 -16.14 -20.14 -3.97
CA GLN A 20 -17.15 -19.09 -3.99
C GLN A 20 -17.33 -18.65 -2.53
N SER A 21 -17.51 -17.34 -2.28
CA SER A 21 -17.87 -16.90 -0.93
C SER A 21 -19.13 -17.68 -0.51
N GLN A 22 -19.02 -18.40 0.61
CA GLN A 22 -20.13 -19.18 1.15
C GLN A 22 -21.05 -18.32 2.04
N ALA A 23 -20.67 -17.07 2.29
CA ALA A 23 -21.40 -16.14 3.14
C ALA A 23 -22.38 -15.29 2.34
N LYS A 24 -23.43 -14.80 3.01
CA LYS A 24 -24.32 -13.78 2.45
C LYS A 24 -23.48 -12.55 2.05
N PRO A 25 -23.74 -11.86 0.92
CA PRO A 25 -23.09 -10.58 0.63
C PRO A 25 -23.33 -9.56 1.73
N TRP A 26 -22.36 -8.67 1.97
CA TRP A 26 -22.53 -7.59 2.92
C TRP A 26 -23.58 -6.58 2.43
N THR A 27 -24.37 -6.05 3.36
CA THR A 27 -25.29 -4.94 3.10
C THR A 27 -24.54 -3.60 3.05
N LYS A 28 -25.13 -2.60 2.41
CA LYS A 28 -24.54 -1.25 2.33
C LYS A 28 -24.34 -0.66 3.72
N GLU A 29 -25.32 -0.87 4.60
CA GLU A 29 -25.32 -0.39 5.99
C GLU A 29 -24.19 -1.04 6.80
N GLU A 30 -23.94 -2.34 6.63
CA GLU A 30 -22.82 -3.02 7.29
C GLU A 30 -21.46 -2.47 6.84
N VAL A 31 -21.30 -2.23 5.54
CA VAL A 31 -20.05 -1.71 4.96
C VAL A 31 -19.80 -0.28 5.43
N THR A 32 -20.80 0.59 5.32
CA THR A 32 -20.71 1.99 5.77
C THR A 32 -20.46 2.08 7.28
N GLY A 33 -21.15 1.26 8.07
CA GLY A 33 -20.96 1.21 9.52
C GLY A 33 -19.54 0.78 9.92
N PHE A 34 -19.03 -0.30 9.32
CA PHE A 34 -17.68 -0.77 9.60
C PHE A 34 -16.61 0.24 9.17
N MET A 35 -16.75 0.84 7.98
CA MET A 35 -15.86 1.89 7.49
C MET A 35 -15.80 3.09 8.44
N LYS A 36 -16.95 3.51 8.99
CA LYS A 36 -17.03 4.62 9.95
C LYS A 36 -16.37 4.28 11.29
N GLU A 37 -16.59 3.07 11.82
CA GLU A 37 -15.93 2.60 13.05
C GLU A 37 -14.39 2.66 12.92
N LEU A 38 -13.85 2.21 11.79
CA LEU A 38 -12.40 2.25 11.52
C LEU A 38 -11.87 3.68 11.45
N ALA A 39 -12.56 4.56 10.72
CA ALA A 39 -12.13 5.95 10.59
C ALA A 39 -12.19 6.72 11.92
N ASP A 40 -13.23 6.51 12.72
CA ASP A 40 -13.36 7.12 14.05
C ASP A 40 -12.22 6.68 14.98
N TYR A 41 -11.79 5.42 14.89
CA TYR A 41 -10.64 4.94 15.66
C TYR A 41 -9.34 5.64 15.24
N VAL A 42 -9.07 5.75 13.94
CA VAL A 42 -7.88 6.47 13.43
C VAL A 42 -7.89 7.92 13.90
N VAL A 43 -9.03 8.62 13.80
CA VAL A 43 -9.16 10.02 14.25
C VAL A 43 -8.89 10.16 15.75
N LYS A 44 -9.34 9.18 16.54
CA LYS A 44 -9.18 9.20 17.99
C LYS A 44 -7.75 8.88 18.43
N HIS A 45 -7.09 7.95 17.74
CA HIS A 45 -5.87 7.30 18.25
C HIS A 45 -4.62 7.58 17.42
N HIS A 46 -4.73 7.73 16.10
CA HIS A 46 -3.58 7.91 15.21
C HIS A 46 -3.42 9.35 14.70
N LEU A 47 -4.49 10.14 14.61
CA LEU A 47 -4.43 11.52 14.11
C LEU A 47 -3.97 12.50 15.22
N ARG A 48 -2.92 13.26 14.95
CA ARG A 48 -2.46 14.38 15.79
C ARG A 48 -3.39 15.58 15.59
N ARG A 49 -4.10 15.97 16.65
CA ARG A 49 -5.10 17.06 16.62
C ARG A 49 -4.80 18.24 17.54
N ASP A 50 -3.65 18.25 18.20
CA ASP A 50 -3.21 19.42 18.98
C ASP A 50 -2.72 20.55 18.07
N ASP A 51 -2.55 21.75 18.61
CA ASP A 51 -2.07 22.94 17.86
C ASP A 51 -0.54 22.94 17.65
N SER A 52 0.07 21.75 17.57
CA SER A 52 1.49 21.61 17.28
C SER A 52 1.79 21.86 15.78
N PRO A 53 3.06 22.11 15.41
CA PRO A 53 3.48 22.13 14.02
C PRO A 53 3.20 20.82 13.24
N MET A 54 2.91 19.73 13.97
CA MET A 54 2.54 18.40 13.48
C MET A 54 1.02 18.16 13.42
N ARG A 55 0.20 19.16 13.71
CA ARG A 55 -1.26 19.08 13.53
C ARG A 55 -1.58 18.50 12.15
N GLY A 56 -2.40 17.47 12.12
CA GLY A 56 -2.77 16.78 10.87
C GLY A 56 -1.90 15.57 10.52
N LYS A 57 -0.77 15.37 11.19
CA LYS A 57 0.02 14.14 11.07
C LYS A 57 -0.80 12.94 11.52
N VAL A 58 -0.75 11.85 10.77
CA VAL A 58 -1.33 10.57 11.16
C VAL A 58 -0.19 9.59 11.41
N TYR A 59 -0.11 9.06 12.63
CA TYR A 59 0.93 8.12 13.02
C TYR A 59 0.63 6.73 12.47
N GLU A 60 1.62 6.06 11.92
CA GLU A 60 1.59 4.66 11.48
C GLU A 60 1.21 3.74 12.63
N PHE A 61 1.83 3.93 13.81
CA PHE A 61 1.60 3.08 14.97
C PHE A 61 0.95 3.82 16.14
N TYR A 62 0.07 3.10 16.85
CA TYR A 62 -0.49 3.51 18.13
C TYR A 62 -0.47 2.31 19.10
N ASP A 63 -0.05 2.54 20.35
CA ASP A 63 -0.07 1.54 21.40
C ASP A 63 -1.30 1.74 22.31
N PRO A 64 -2.32 0.87 22.26
CA PRO A 64 -3.52 1.01 23.10
C PRO A 64 -3.25 0.82 24.59
N ALA A 65 -2.19 0.11 24.98
CA ALA A 65 -1.86 -0.16 26.37
C ALA A 65 -1.20 1.05 27.06
N THR A 66 -0.37 1.80 26.32
CA THR A 66 0.32 2.99 26.85
C THR A 66 -0.35 4.30 26.43
N GLY A 67 -1.21 4.28 25.40
CA GLY A 67 -1.80 5.47 24.79
C GLY A 67 -0.82 6.26 23.92
N GLN A 68 0.36 5.69 23.61
CA GLN A 68 1.41 6.39 22.86
C GLN A 68 1.15 6.35 21.35
N GLN A 69 1.33 7.52 20.72
CA GLN A 69 1.32 7.71 19.27
C GLN A 69 2.75 7.71 18.75
N GLY A 70 3.00 6.92 17.71
CA GLY A 70 4.36 6.63 17.31
C GLY A 70 5.05 5.80 18.40
N TYR A 71 5.89 4.88 17.97
CA TYR A 71 6.75 4.17 18.89
C TYR A 71 8.16 4.55 18.47
N GLY A 72 8.63 5.63 19.10
CA GLY A 72 9.89 6.27 18.76
C GLY A 72 10.98 5.23 18.51
N ALA A 73 11.56 5.28 17.32
CA ALA A 73 12.74 4.54 16.87
C ALA A 73 12.98 4.71 15.36
N GLY A 74 12.43 5.78 14.75
CA GLY A 74 12.39 5.91 13.29
C GLY A 74 11.67 4.75 12.59
N TRP A 75 10.52 4.29 13.11
CA TRP A 75 9.63 3.32 12.42
C TRP A 75 8.29 3.92 12.01
N ASP A 76 7.95 5.11 12.49
CA ASP A 76 6.75 5.80 12.05
C ASP A 76 7.04 6.48 10.71
N THR A 77 6.50 5.91 9.64
CA THR A 77 6.65 6.48 8.31
C THR A 77 5.57 7.50 8.01
N MET A 78 5.86 8.40 7.09
CA MET A 78 4.89 9.39 6.64
C MET A 78 3.87 8.83 5.65
N HIS A 79 3.96 7.55 5.24
CA HIS A 79 3.19 7.08 4.07
C HIS A 79 1.77 6.65 4.43
N ASP A 80 1.58 6.07 5.61
CA ASP A 80 0.28 5.56 6.02
C ASP A 80 -0.76 6.66 6.23
N GLY A 81 -0.36 7.85 6.67
CA GLY A 81 -1.26 9.00 6.70
C GLY A 81 -1.72 9.44 5.30
N GLY A 82 -0.87 9.26 4.28
CA GLY A 82 -1.24 9.42 2.87
C GLY A 82 -2.26 8.38 2.43
N PHE A 83 -2.05 7.10 2.77
CA PHE A 83 -3.04 6.07 2.47
C PHE A 83 -4.38 6.34 3.17
N PHE A 84 -4.36 6.79 4.43
CA PHE A 84 -5.58 7.12 5.16
C PHE A 84 -6.33 8.30 4.55
N ALA A 85 -5.64 9.36 4.14
CA ALA A 85 -6.26 10.46 3.43
C ALA A 85 -6.84 10.05 2.07
N ASN A 86 -6.14 9.20 1.32
CA ASN A 86 -6.68 8.61 0.10
C ASN A 86 -7.96 7.80 0.40
N ALA A 87 -7.95 6.96 1.42
CA ALA A 87 -9.09 6.16 1.83
C ALA A 87 -10.30 7.03 2.24
N CYS A 88 -10.07 8.13 2.96
CA CYS A 88 -11.11 9.10 3.27
C CYS A 88 -11.68 9.76 2.01
N ALA A 89 -10.84 10.13 1.05
CA ALA A 89 -11.31 10.68 -0.23
C ALA A 89 -12.20 9.67 -0.99
N LEU A 90 -11.80 8.40 -1.06
CA LEU A 90 -12.62 7.33 -1.65
C LEU A 90 -13.94 7.14 -0.89
N ALA A 91 -13.90 7.14 0.45
CA ALA A 91 -15.08 7.02 1.29
C ALA A 91 -16.05 8.18 1.06
N TYR A 92 -15.57 9.41 0.92
CA TYR A 92 -16.38 10.57 0.54
C TYR A 92 -17.03 10.39 -0.84
N LEU A 93 -16.26 9.96 -1.86
CA LEU A 93 -16.82 9.70 -3.20
C LEU A 93 -17.92 8.62 -3.18
N ALA A 94 -17.74 7.57 -2.38
CA ALA A 94 -18.68 6.46 -2.29
C ALA A 94 -19.96 6.80 -1.52
N THR A 95 -19.86 7.67 -0.49
CA THR A 95 -20.96 7.93 0.48
C THR A 95 -21.57 9.31 0.38
N GLY A 96 -20.81 10.32 -0.05
CA GLY A 96 -21.16 11.74 0.11
C GLY A 96 -21.06 12.27 1.54
N ASP A 97 -20.56 11.49 2.49
CA ASP A 97 -20.46 11.90 3.90
C ASP A 97 -19.31 12.90 4.10
N ALA A 98 -19.68 14.14 4.42
CA ALA A 98 -18.76 15.26 4.61
C ALA A 98 -17.69 14.99 5.68
N PHE A 99 -17.94 14.10 6.65
CA PHE A 99 -16.95 13.70 7.65
C PHE A 99 -15.61 13.32 7.03
N TYR A 100 -15.61 12.54 5.95
CA TYR A 100 -14.37 12.08 5.32
C TYR A 100 -13.69 13.20 4.52
N LEU A 101 -14.45 14.07 3.86
CA LEU A 101 -13.90 15.22 3.14
C LEU A 101 -13.25 16.21 4.12
N ASP A 102 -13.91 16.49 5.24
CA ASP A 102 -13.42 17.40 6.27
C ASP A 102 -12.12 16.87 6.91
N LEU A 103 -12.00 15.55 7.12
CA LEU A 103 -10.73 14.95 7.55
C LEU A 103 -9.59 15.18 6.56
N VAL A 104 -9.82 15.00 5.27
CA VAL A 104 -8.79 15.25 4.25
C VAL A 104 -8.45 16.73 4.20
N ARG A 105 -9.45 17.60 4.05
CA ARG A 105 -9.30 19.04 3.80
C ARG A 105 -8.73 19.78 5.01
N ASP A 106 -9.26 19.54 6.20
CA ASP A 106 -9.02 20.41 7.37
C ASP A 106 -7.94 19.87 8.30
N TRP A 107 -7.61 18.58 8.18
CA TRP A 107 -6.63 17.93 9.05
C TRP A 107 -5.42 17.42 8.29
N ILE A 108 -5.60 16.45 7.39
CA ILE A 108 -4.46 15.68 6.88
C ILE A 108 -3.72 16.43 5.77
N LEU A 109 -4.43 16.88 4.74
CA LEU A 109 -3.82 17.53 3.57
C LEU A 109 -2.97 18.76 3.93
N PRO A 110 -3.39 19.68 4.82
CA PRO A 110 -2.58 20.84 5.19
C PRO A 110 -1.20 20.48 5.73
N PHE A 111 -1.11 19.41 6.53
CA PHE A 111 0.16 18.92 7.06
C PHE A 111 1.11 18.47 5.95
N TYR A 112 0.63 17.62 5.03
CA TYR A 112 1.45 17.11 3.95
C TYR A 112 1.84 18.18 2.93
N LEU A 113 0.93 19.11 2.61
CA LEU A 113 1.25 20.26 1.76
C LEU A 113 2.32 21.14 2.38
N LYS A 114 2.22 21.42 3.68
CA LYS A 114 3.26 22.15 4.43
C LYS A 114 4.61 21.45 4.30
N VAL A 115 4.65 20.13 4.48
CA VAL A 115 5.87 19.32 4.35
C VAL A 115 6.48 19.44 2.95
N TYR A 116 5.73 19.11 1.89
CA TYR A 116 6.31 19.06 0.54
C TYR A 116 6.61 20.42 -0.07
N ASN A 117 5.77 21.44 0.18
CA ASN A 117 5.98 22.75 -0.42
C ASN A 117 7.03 23.59 0.30
N ASN A 118 7.49 23.15 1.47
CA ASN A 118 8.47 23.87 2.30
C ASN A 118 9.62 22.97 2.79
N SER A 119 9.81 21.77 2.24
CA SER A 119 10.81 20.81 2.74
C SER A 119 12.25 21.30 2.66
N ASP A 120 12.55 22.22 1.76
CA ASP A 120 13.82 22.94 1.68
C ASP A 120 14.12 23.78 2.94
N THR A 121 13.08 24.36 3.54
CA THR A 121 13.22 25.15 4.78
C THR A 121 13.03 24.31 6.04
N LEU A 122 12.19 23.27 5.97
CA LEU A 122 11.91 22.39 7.10
C LEU A 122 13.06 21.41 7.36
N PHE A 123 13.82 21.04 6.32
CA PHE A 123 14.92 20.08 6.40
C PHE A 123 16.20 20.65 5.76
N PRO A 124 16.76 21.75 6.30
CA PRO A 124 17.92 22.42 5.69
C PRO A 124 19.20 21.56 5.77
N ASP A 125 19.31 20.73 6.80
CA ASP A 125 20.48 19.90 7.10
C ASP A 125 20.28 18.43 6.72
N ARG A 126 19.53 18.17 5.64
CA ARG A 126 19.24 16.82 5.16
C ARG A 126 20.54 16.01 4.97
N ALA A 127 20.62 14.88 5.66
CA ALA A 127 21.76 13.97 5.64
C ALA A 127 21.35 12.60 5.09
N ASP A 128 20.87 12.57 3.84
CA ASP A 128 20.46 11.31 3.19
C ASP A 128 21.66 10.36 3.05
N ALA A 129 21.45 9.11 3.45
CA ALA A 129 22.39 8.01 3.26
C ALA A 129 21.71 6.82 2.58
N PHE A 130 22.50 6.02 1.88
CA PHE A 130 22.14 4.66 1.48
C PHE A 130 21.93 3.79 2.74
N SER A 131 21.23 2.67 2.57
CA SER A 131 20.92 1.73 3.67
C SER A 131 22.16 1.11 4.34
N ASP A 132 23.32 1.21 3.70
CA ASP A 132 24.63 0.79 4.24
C ASP A 132 25.41 1.93 4.93
N GLY A 133 24.77 3.10 5.09
CA GLY A 133 25.35 4.28 5.74
C GLY A 133 26.18 5.17 4.81
N GLN A 134 26.36 4.82 3.54
CA GLN A 134 27.07 5.69 2.59
C GLN A 134 26.26 6.96 2.30
N LYS A 135 26.87 8.14 2.49
CA LYS A 135 26.19 9.41 2.22
C LYS A 135 25.88 9.56 0.73
N LEU A 136 24.72 10.14 0.41
CA LEU A 136 24.46 10.57 -0.95
C LEU A 136 25.38 11.73 -1.34
N PRO A 137 25.74 11.86 -2.63
CA PRO A 137 26.46 13.01 -3.15
C PRO A 137 25.81 14.36 -2.71
N PRO A 138 26.60 15.42 -2.45
CA PRO A 138 26.07 16.68 -1.92
C PRO A 138 24.89 17.27 -2.71
N GLU A 139 24.93 17.18 -4.04
CA GLU A 139 23.85 17.64 -4.93
C GLU A 139 22.53 16.87 -4.75
N ARG A 140 22.61 15.61 -4.28
CA ARG A 140 21.46 14.77 -3.96
C ARG A 140 21.01 14.87 -2.51
N SER A 141 21.80 15.55 -1.67
CA SER A 141 21.54 15.80 -0.24
C SER A 141 21.14 17.24 0.06
N ALA A 142 21.30 18.18 -0.89
CA ALA A 142 20.93 19.59 -0.73
C ALA A 142 19.45 19.78 -0.39
N ALA A 143 19.13 20.75 0.48
CA ALA A 143 17.74 21.08 0.80
C ALA A 143 16.91 21.32 -0.49
N ILE A 144 15.77 20.66 -0.61
CA ILE A 144 14.93 20.69 -1.83
C ILE A 144 13.46 20.55 -1.46
N LYS A 145 12.60 21.30 -2.15
CA LYS A 145 11.15 21.12 -2.09
C LYS A 145 10.73 19.77 -2.67
N GLY A 146 9.62 19.21 -2.19
CA GLY A 146 9.14 17.92 -2.69
C GLY A 146 9.79 16.71 -2.03
N TRP A 147 10.67 16.93 -1.06
CA TRP A 147 11.29 15.88 -0.26
C TRP A 147 10.53 15.68 1.04
N CYS A 148 10.47 14.45 1.53
CA CYS A 148 10.04 14.16 2.89
C CYS A 148 10.92 13.05 3.48
N PRO A 149 11.18 13.06 4.80
CA PRO A 149 11.91 11.97 5.41
C PRO A 149 11.07 10.69 5.32
N TYR A 150 11.73 9.55 5.10
CA TYR A 150 11.04 8.26 5.07
C TYR A 150 10.54 7.89 6.47
N TRP A 151 11.42 8.04 7.45
CA TRP A 151 11.13 7.85 8.87
C TRP A 151 10.93 9.20 9.55
N TRP A 152 9.90 9.29 10.38
CA TRP A 152 9.62 10.47 11.17
C TRP A 152 9.67 10.12 12.65
N ASP A 153 10.57 10.76 13.38
CA ASP A 153 10.64 10.65 14.83
C ASP A 153 10.30 12.01 15.44
N ASP A 154 9.30 12.05 16.31
CA ASP A 154 8.92 13.29 17.00
C ASP A 154 9.83 13.62 18.19
N GLY A 155 10.96 12.90 18.33
CA GLY A 155 11.96 13.12 19.37
C GLY A 155 11.78 12.22 20.58
N HIS A 156 10.74 11.37 20.59
CA HIS A 156 10.56 10.31 21.59
C HIS A 156 11.24 8.98 21.20
N GLY A 157 12.01 9.02 20.11
CA GLY A 157 12.81 7.97 19.49
C GLY A 157 13.88 7.27 20.31
N VAL A 158 13.89 5.93 20.31
CA VAL A 158 15.06 5.14 20.71
C VAL A 158 15.87 4.73 19.47
N ASN A 159 17.13 5.16 19.41
CA ASN A 159 18.05 4.86 18.29
C ASN A 159 18.32 3.34 18.15
N PHE A 160 18.13 2.80 16.94
CA PHE A 160 18.40 1.40 16.58
C PHE A 160 19.88 0.99 16.60
N ASP A 161 20.80 1.94 16.39
CA ASP A 161 22.23 1.68 16.50
C ASP A 161 22.62 1.23 17.92
N ALA A 162 21.87 1.66 18.95
CA ALA A 162 22.08 1.19 20.32
C ALA A 162 21.83 -0.32 20.47
N ILE A 163 20.90 -0.88 19.69
CA ILE A 163 20.59 -2.31 19.68
C ILE A 163 21.66 -3.08 18.91
N ALA A 164 22.12 -2.55 17.77
CA ALA A 164 23.25 -3.12 17.03
C ALA A 164 24.56 -3.08 17.86
N MET A 165 24.71 -2.08 18.72
CA MET A 165 25.82 -1.89 19.66
C MET A 165 25.67 -2.70 20.96
N LYS A 166 24.65 -3.56 21.09
CA LYS A 166 24.38 -4.41 22.29
C LYS A 166 24.21 -3.62 23.59
N ILE A 167 23.73 -2.39 23.53
CA ILE A 167 23.47 -1.55 24.71
C ILE A 167 22.21 -2.09 25.42
N THR A 168 22.29 -2.33 26.72
CA THR A 168 21.16 -2.84 27.51
C THR A 168 20.08 -1.76 27.71
N ILE A 169 18.82 -2.16 27.90
CA ILE A 169 17.69 -1.23 28.19
C ILE A 169 18.01 -0.31 29.40
N LYS A 170 18.76 -0.82 30.39
CA LYS A 170 19.16 -0.05 31.58
C LYS A 170 20.29 0.96 31.30
N GLN A 171 21.10 0.75 30.26
CA GLN A 171 22.10 1.70 29.74
C GLN A 171 21.46 2.73 28.81
N LEU A 172 20.50 2.30 27.98
CA LEU A 172 19.64 3.18 27.19
C LEU A 172 18.99 4.26 28.05
N LEU A 173 18.45 3.90 29.22
CA LEU A 173 17.83 4.85 30.18
C LEU A 173 18.84 5.71 30.98
N ARG A 174 20.15 5.46 30.87
CA ARG A 174 21.20 6.25 31.56
C ARG A 174 21.99 7.15 30.58
N ASP A 175 22.13 6.73 29.33
CA ASP A 175 22.81 7.46 28.24
C ASP A 175 21.83 8.17 27.28
N THR A 176 20.56 8.32 27.67
CA THR A 176 19.60 9.28 27.11
C THR A 176 19.99 10.74 27.39
N SER A 177 21.26 11.09 27.28
CA SER A 177 21.72 12.48 27.33
C SER A 177 22.58 12.86 26.14
N THR A 178 23.04 11.90 25.34
CA THR A 178 23.97 12.16 24.21
C THR A 178 23.43 11.78 22.83
N ILE A 179 22.40 10.92 22.73
CA ILE A 179 21.77 10.54 21.45
C ILE A 179 20.26 10.82 21.44
N THR A 180 19.63 10.89 22.62
CA THR A 180 18.43 11.71 22.76
C THR A 180 18.86 13.15 22.55
N ASN A 181 18.60 13.69 21.38
CA ASN A 181 18.40 15.12 21.28
C ASN A 181 17.03 15.45 21.90
N ASP A 182 16.86 15.08 23.17
CA ASP A 182 15.77 15.47 24.08
C ASP A 182 15.75 16.99 24.27
N ALA A 183 16.83 17.68 23.85
CA ALA A 183 16.91 19.13 23.77
C ALA A 183 16.33 19.70 22.45
N ASN A 184 16.26 18.95 21.35
CA ASN A 184 16.00 19.54 20.03
C ASN A 184 14.56 19.40 19.49
N ASN A 185 13.66 18.64 20.15
CA ASN A 185 12.25 18.66 19.74
C ASN A 185 11.17 18.74 20.82
N ARG A 186 11.51 19.25 22.02
CA ARG A 186 10.49 19.60 23.04
C ARG A 186 9.47 20.63 22.56
N GLU A 187 9.79 21.36 21.49
CA GLU A 187 8.95 22.39 20.87
C GLU A 187 8.04 21.84 19.75
N GLY A 188 8.11 20.54 19.41
CA GLY A 188 7.29 19.94 18.34
C GLY A 188 7.62 20.47 16.94
N LYS A 189 8.86 20.89 16.69
CA LYS A 189 9.39 21.24 15.37
C LYS A 189 9.28 20.06 14.40
N LEU A 190 9.13 20.39 13.12
CA LEU A 190 9.20 19.43 12.03
C LEU A 190 10.67 19.07 11.76
N ALA A 191 11.23 18.14 12.52
CA ALA A 191 12.57 17.60 12.32
C ALA A 191 12.46 16.09 12.07
N GLY A 192 13.22 15.56 11.11
CA GLY A 192 13.20 14.14 10.76
C GLY A 192 14.57 13.67 10.29
N TYR A 193 14.85 12.38 10.47
CA TYR A 193 16.10 11.72 10.05
C TYR A 193 15.75 10.58 9.09
N SER A 194 16.46 10.47 7.95
CA SER A 194 16.16 9.44 6.95
C SER A 194 17.40 8.59 6.62
N HIS A 195 17.34 7.28 6.88
CA HIS A 195 18.34 6.28 6.43
C HIS A 195 18.07 5.76 5.01
N GLY A 196 17.15 6.39 4.26
CA GLY A 196 16.72 5.94 2.95
C GLY A 196 16.08 7.04 2.14
N THR A 197 16.05 6.85 0.82
CA THR A 197 15.60 7.90 -0.10
C THR A 197 14.09 8.17 0.00
N SER A 198 13.68 9.44 0.03
CA SER A 198 12.29 9.95 -0.08
C SER A 198 11.48 9.39 -1.27
N ASN A 199 12.09 8.63 -2.18
CA ASN A 199 11.45 8.14 -3.41
C ASN A 199 10.36 7.10 -3.17
N HIS A 200 10.48 6.27 -2.12
CA HIS A 200 9.43 5.33 -1.76
C HIS A 200 8.20 6.07 -1.25
N MET A 201 8.38 7.18 -0.53
CA MET A 201 7.29 8.01 -0.01
C MET A 201 6.45 8.65 -1.12
N VAL A 202 7.09 9.06 -2.21
CA VAL A 202 6.39 9.62 -3.37
C VAL A 202 5.42 8.61 -4.00
N LEU A 203 5.80 7.32 -4.06
CA LEU A 203 4.91 6.25 -4.52
C LEU A 203 3.66 6.13 -3.63
N MET A 204 3.85 6.21 -2.31
CA MET A 204 2.78 5.95 -1.36
C MET A 204 1.88 7.16 -1.09
N GLN A 205 2.41 8.38 -1.18
CA GLN A 205 1.64 9.61 -0.91
C GLN A 205 1.01 10.20 -2.18
N TYR A 206 1.42 9.72 -3.36
CA TYR A 206 0.82 10.13 -4.63
C TYR A 206 -0.70 9.91 -4.70
N PRO A 207 -1.25 8.73 -4.33
CA PRO A 207 -2.70 8.51 -4.36
C PRO A 207 -3.47 9.53 -3.54
N MET A 208 -2.94 9.95 -2.38
CA MET A 208 -3.54 11.01 -1.56
C MET A 208 -3.67 12.31 -2.34
N PHE A 209 -2.58 12.80 -2.95
CA PHE A 209 -2.61 14.07 -3.67
C PHE A 209 -3.55 14.02 -4.88
N VAL A 210 -3.57 12.89 -5.58
CA VAL A 210 -4.49 12.69 -6.71
C VAL A 210 -5.94 12.76 -6.25
N SER A 211 -6.29 12.00 -5.21
CA SER A 211 -7.65 11.96 -4.69
C SER A 211 -8.06 13.30 -4.07
N ALA A 212 -7.18 13.94 -3.31
CA ALA A 212 -7.40 15.28 -2.75
C ALA A 212 -7.57 16.35 -3.83
N TRP A 213 -6.80 16.26 -4.92
CA TRP A 213 -6.92 17.17 -6.06
C TRP A 213 -8.30 17.08 -6.70
N TRP A 214 -8.84 15.87 -6.88
CA TRP A 214 -10.19 15.70 -7.44
C TRP A 214 -11.29 16.31 -6.57
N LEU A 215 -11.10 16.32 -5.26
CA LEU A 215 -12.09 16.83 -4.31
C LEU A 215 -11.99 18.34 -4.09
N THR A 216 -10.78 18.89 -4.08
CA THR A 216 -10.53 20.26 -3.59
C THR A 216 -10.08 21.24 -4.66
N ARG A 217 -9.35 20.76 -5.69
CA ARG A 217 -8.64 21.62 -6.65
C ARG A 217 -7.71 22.64 -6.00
N ASP A 218 -7.20 22.34 -4.80
CA ASP A 218 -6.30 23.24 -4.10
C ASP A 218 -5.01 23.44 -4.92
N PRO A 219 -4.68 24.68 -5.33
CA PRO A 219 -3.47 24.96 -6.12
C PRO A 219 -2.18 24.56 -5.40
N GLN A 220 -2.16 24.47 -4.07
CA GLN A 220 -1.00 23.98 -3.33
C GLN A 220 -0.69 22.51 -3.64
N ILE A 221 -1.69 21.71 -4.04
CA ILE A 221 -1.47 20.33 -4.49
C ILE A 221 -0.74 20.31 -5.84
N ALA A 222 -1.08 21.23 -6.74
CA ALA A 222 -0.39 21.37 -8.02
C ALA A 222 1.09 21.73 -7.83
N GLU A 223 1.35 22.66 -6.91
CA GLU A 223 2.71 23.01 -6.48
C GLU A 223 3.44 21.78 -5.90
N ALA A 224 2.79 21.01 -5.02
CA ALA A 224 3.36 19.80 -4.43
C ALA A 224 3.71 18.75 -5.49
N PHE A 225 2.87 18.50 -6.49
CA PHE A 225 3.18 17.56 -7.59
C PHE A 225 4.46 17.97 -8.33
N SER A 226 4.59 19.25 -8.66
CA SER A 226 5.75 19.78 -9.37
C SER A 226 7.04 19.61 -8.54
N HIS A 227 6.97 19.96 -7.25
CA HIS A 227 8.09 19.79 -6.33
C HIS A 227 8.49 18.33 -6.15
N ILE A 228 7.52 17.44 -5.92
CA ILE A 228 7.75 16.01 -5.75
C ILE A 228 8.44 15.40 -6.98
N ARG A 229 7.98 15.78 -8.18
CA ARG A 229 8.59 15.35 -9.44
C ARG A 229 10.03 15.85 -9.58
N GLN A 230 10.25 17.14 -9.31
CA GLN A 230 11.58 17.73 -9.37
C GLN A 230 12.54 17.09 -8.37
N ALA A 231 12.10 16.86 -7.13
CA ALA A 231 12.89 16.17 -6.11
C ALA A 231 13.32 14.79 -6.56
N ARG A 232 12.39 13.98 -7.08
CA ARG A 232 12.68 12.64 -7.58
C ARG A 232 13.68 12.65 -8.73
N LYS A 233 13.49 13.55 -9.69
CA LYS A 233 14.39 13.72 -10.84
C LYS A 233 15.80 14.10 -10.39
N THR A 234 15.94 15.00 -9.42
CA THR A 234 17.23 15.39 -8.86
C THR A 234 17.90 14.22 -8.11
N MET A 235 17.16 13.48 -7.29
CA MET A 235 17.72 12.46 -6.41
C MET A 235 18.12 11.17 -7.13
N ILE A 236 17.31 10.71 -8.08
CA ILE A 236 17.52 9.39 -8.71
C ILE A 236 17.40 9.41 -10.24
N ASN A 237 17.28 10.59 -10.86
CA ASN A 237 17.17 10.75 -12.31
C ASN A 237 16.08 9.87 -12.95
N MET A 238 14.94 9.77 -12.27
CA MET A 238 13.81 8.94 -12.69
C MET A 238 12.51 9.74 -12.62
N ASP A 239 11.80 9.80 -13.75
CA ASP A 239 10.43 10.30 -13.83
C ASP A 239 9.46 9.11 -13.83
N LEU A 240 8.42 9.17 -13.01
CA LEU A 240 7.35 8.17 -13.00
C LEU A 240 6.20 8.65 -13.88
N PRO A 241 5.68 7.82 -14.81
CA PRO A 241 4.65 8.27 -15.75
C PRO A 241 3.39 8.80 -15.07
N TRP A 242 2.91 8.15 -14.00
CA TRP A 242 1.74 8.62 -13.26
C TRP A 242 1.97 9.98 -12.56
N LEU A 243 3.21 10.27 -12.13
CA LEU A 243 3.54 11.56 -11.52
C LEU A 243 3.58 12.66 -12.57
N ILE A 244 4.11 12.35 -13.76
CA ILE A 244 4.05 13.25 -14.93
C ILE A 244 2.60 13.56 -15.28
N VAL A 245 1.73 12.54 -15.32
CA VAL A 245 0.30 12.73 -15.62
C VAL A 245 -0.35 13.68 -14.61
N ALA A 246 -0.05 13.51 -13.31
CA ALA A 246 -0.66 14.37 -12.29
C ALA A 246 -0.16 15.81 -12.35
N ASP A 247 1.16 16.01 -12.50
CA ASP A 247 1.78 17.32 -12.68
C ASP A 247 1.20 18.05 -13.91
N LEU A 248 1.10 17.37 -15.06
CA LEU A 248 0.49 17.93 -16.27
C LEU A 248 -1.00 18.27 -16.08
N GLN A 249 -1.78 17.38 -15.46
CA GLN A 249 -3.20 17.66 -15.17
C GLN A 249 -3.35 18.87 -14.25
N ALA A 250 -2.52 18.97 -13.21
CA ALA A 250 -2.57 20.06 -12.26
C ALA A 250 -2.17 21.40 -12.88
N GLN A 251 -1.30 21.38 -13.90
CA GLN A 251 -0.94 22.54 -14.73
C GLN A 251 -1.98 22.90 -15.81
N GLY A 252 -3.12 22.20 -15.88
CA GLY A 252 -4.14 22.42 -16.92
C GLY A 252 -3.77 21.86 -18.30
N LYS A 253 -2.71 21.05 -18.41
CA LYS A 253 -2.25 20.41 -19.66
C LYS A 253 -2.93 19.05 -19.86
N ALA A 254 -4.26 19.06 -19.89
CA ALA A 254 -5.05 17.83 -19.87
C ALA A 254 -4.79 16.90 -21.08
N GLU A 255 -4.57 17.45 -22.27
CA GLU A 255 -4.29 16.66 -23.48
C GLU A 255 -2.93 15.95 -23.41
N GLU A 256 -1.89 16.64 -22.94
CA GLU A 256 -0.56 16.05 -22.73
C GLU A 256 -0.63 14.95 -21.67
N ALA A 257 -1.33 15.21 -20.56
CA ALA A 257 -1.54 14.22 -19.51
C ALA A 257 -2.28 12.98 -20.03
N HIS A 258 -3.33 13.15 -20.84
CA HIS A 258 -4.07 12.06 -21.46
C HIS A 258 -3.20 11.22 -22.41
N LYS A 259 -2.27 11.87 -23.13
CA LYS A 259 -1.29 11.20 -23.98
C LYS A 259 -0.30 10.37 -23.15
N VAL A 260 0.26 10.93 -22.08
CA VAL A 260 1.19 10.20 -21.18
C VAL A 260 0.48 9.03 -20.50
N ALA A 261 -0.75 9.23 -20.02
CA ALA A 261 -1.57 8.17 -19.44
C ALA A 261 -1.87 7.03 -20.43
N GLY A 262 -1.81 7.30 -21.74
CA GLY A 262 -1.89 6.25 -22.76
C GLY A 262 -0.76 5.23 -22.71
N GLY A 263 0.39 5.59 -22.13
CA GLY A 263 1.47 4.64 -21.84
C GLY A 263 1.22 3.77 -20.61
N LEU A 264 0.33 4.20 -19.70
CA LEU A 264 -0.09 3.42 -18.54
C LEU A 264 -1.15 2.38 -18.92
N ASP A 265 -2.03 2.72 -19.86
CA ASP A 265 -3.11 1.88 -20.38
C ASP A 265 -2.68 1.10 -21.64
N VAL A 266 -1.60 0.32 -21.51
CA VAL A 266 -1.09 -0.50 -22.61
C VAL A 266 -1.35 -1.98 -22.30
N LEU A 267 -2.05 -2.66 -23.20
CA LEU A 267 -2.29 -4.11 -23.10
C LEU A 267 -0.99 -4.93 -23.26
N GLN A 268 -0.01 -4.39 -23.96
CA GLN A 268 1.29 -5.02 -24.22
C GLN A 268 2.38 -4.41 -23.34
N TRP A 269 2.35 -4.71 -22.04
CA TRP A 269 3.52 -4.45 -21.21
C TRP A 269 4.56 -5.57 -21.39
N PRO A 270 5.87 -5.27 -21.31
CA PRO A 270 6.85 -6.33 -21.06
C PRO A 270 6.35 -7.11 -19.86
N PRO A 271 6.47 -8.45 -19.84
CA PRO A 271 5.89 -9.27 -18.79
C PRO A 271 6.36 -8.73 -17.45
N ILE A 272 5.51 -7.96 -16.78
CA ILE A 272 5.56 -7.79 -15.35
C ILE A 272 5.50 -9.22 -14.93
N ARG A 273 6.65 -9.71 -14.49
CA ARG A 273 6.82 -11.12 -14.26
C ARG A 273 5.93 -11.37 -13.07
N SER A 274 4.72 -11.82 -13.37
CA SER A 274 3.69 -12.16 -12.41
C SER A 274 4.38 -12.92 -11.27
N PRO A 275 4.08 -12.65 -9.99
CA PRO A 275 4.66 -13.43 -8.89
C PRO A 275 4.56 -14.94 -9.17
N LEU A 276 3.45 -15.38 -9.79
CA LEU A 276 3.24 -16.74 -10.25
C LEU A 276 4.14 -17.15 -11.43
N TYR A 277 4.33 -16.30 -12.43
CA TYR A 277 5.27 -16.61 -13.52
C TYR A 277 6.72 -16.69 -13.03
N GLN A 278 7.13 -15.74 -12.19
CA GLN A 278 8.45 -15.78 -11.57
C GLN A 278 8.59 -17.09 -10.79
N ALA A 279 7.66 -17.35 -9.88
CA ALA A 279 7.57 -18.56 -9.09
C ALA A 279 7.74 -19.85 -9.91
N MET A 280 6.91 -20.02 -10.93
CA MET A 280 6.71 -21.32 -11.56
C MET A 280 7.67 -21.58 -12.73
N VAL A 281 8.16 -20.53 -13.39
CA VAL A 281 8.88 -20.69 -14.68
C VAL A 281 10.34 -20.33 -14.57
N ALA A 282 10.68 -19.33 -13.78
CA ALA A 282 12.06 -18.95 -13.59
C ALA A 282 12.67 -19.94 -12.59
N LYS A 283 13.34 -21.00 -13.09
CA LYS A 283 14.13 -22.00 -12.33
C LYS A 283 15.28 -21.36 -11.52
N ARG A 284 14.93 -20.46 -10.59
CA ARG A 284 15.81 -19.65 -9.76
C ARG A 284 15.07 -19.36 -8.46
N LYS A 285 15.82 -19.21 -7.37
CA LYS A 285 15.28 -18.80 -6.08
C LYS A 285 14.64 -17.41 -6.21
N ILE A 286 13.34 -17.32 -5.96
CA ILE A 286 12.60 -16.06 -5.99
C ILE A 286 11.89 -15.82 -4.66
N ALA A 287 12.08 -14.63 -4.14
CA ALA A 287 11.27 -14.07 -3.07
C ALA A 287 9.91 -13.68 -3.63
N LEU A 288 8.84 -14.17 -3.01
CA LEU A 288 7.50 -13.71 -3.33
C LEU A 288 7.21 -12.43 -2.57
N THR A 289 7.13 -11.31 -3.29
CA THR A 289 6.70 -10.02 -2.75
C THR A 289 5.29 -9.72 -3.22
N PRO A 290 4.32 -9.58 -2.31
CA PRO A 290 2.92 -9.38 -2.68
C PRO A 290 2.54 -7.91 -2.93
N PHE A 291 3.50 -7.05 -3.31
CA PHE A 291 3.26 -5.61 -3.45
C PHE A 291 2.35 -5.26 -4.62
N LEU A 292 1.41 -4.37 -4.35
CA LEU A 292 0.51 -3.80 -5.36
C LEU A 292 0.73 -2.29 -5.58
N ASP A 293 1.76 -1.68 -5.01
CA ASP A 293 1.97 -0.23 -5.07
C ASP A 293 2.15 0.29 -6.50
N ASP A 294 2.94 -0.41 -7.32
CA ASP A 294 3.15 -0.06 -8.73
C ASP A 294 1.83 -0.17 -9.53
N PRO A 295 1.13 -1.33 -9.54
CA PRO A 295 -0.22 -1.42 -10.14
C PRO A 295 -1.20 -0.37 -9.61
N GLN A 296 -1.15 -0.05 -8.32
CA GLN A 296 -1.98 0.98 -7.70
C GLN A 296 -1.65 2.37 -8.26
N GLY A 297 -0.38 2.75 -8.28
CA GLY A 297 0.08 4.03 -8.82
C GLY A 297 -0.29 4.20 -10.29
N ASP A 298 -0.15 3.15 -11.09
CA ASP A 298 -0.56 3.16 -12.50
C ASP A 298 -2.07 3.28 -12.68
N TYR A 299 -2.87 2.62 -11.84
CA TYR A 299 -4.31 2.82 -11.81
C TYR A 299 -4.66 4.28 -11.52
N TYR A 300 -4.14 4.88 -10.44
CA TYR A 300 -4.42 6.28 -10.10
C TYR A 300 -3.92 7.24 -11.19
N GLY A 301 -2.78 6.95 -11.83
CA GLY A 301 -2.29 7.68 -13.00
C GLY A 301 -3.26 7.62 -14.18
N SER A 302 -3.82 6.45 -14.48
CA SER A 302 -4.87 6.28 -15.50
C SER A 302 -6.15 7.03 -15.15
N VAL A 303 -6.58 7.02 -13.88
CA VAL A 303 -7.74 7.85 -13.46
C VAL A 303 -7.43 9.32 -13.63
N MET A 304 -6.27 9.79 -13.18
CA MET A 304 -5.88 11.20 -13.27
C MET A 304 -5.79 11.68 -14.72
N GLY A 305 -5.26 10.85 -15.62
CA GLY A 305 -5.21 11.11 -17.06
C GLY A 305 -6.53 10.93 -17.81
N LYS A 306 -7.64 10.65 -17.13
CA LYS A 306 -8.95 10.33 -17.71
C LYS A 306 -8.88 9.23 -18.76
N ARG A 307 -8.16 8.15 -18.43
CA ARG A 307 -7.84 7.06 -19.36
C ARG A 307 -7.73 5.72 -18.64
N VAL A 308 -8.76 5.38 -17.88
CA VAL A 308 -8.94 4.00 -17.41
C VAL A 308 -9.46 3.18 -18.58
N GLY A 309 -8.73 2.12 -18.94
CA GLY A 309 -9.07 1.25 -20.05
C GLY A 309 -8.62 -0.20 -19.84
N PRO A 310 -8.72 -1.04 -20.88
CA PRO A 310 -8.47 -2.48 -20.81
C PRO A 310 -7.05 -2.86 -20.36
N GLY A 311 -6.04 -2.03 -20.67
CA GLY A 311 -4.65 -2.27 -20.25
C GLY A 311 -4.47 -2.14 -18.75
N ALA A 312 -4.98 -1.05 -18.17
CA ALA A 312 -5.01 -0.84 -16.73
C ALA A 312 -5.81 -1.95 -16.01
N ALA A 313 -6.97 -2.32 -16.57
CA ALA A 313 -7.81 -3.40 -16.07
C ALA A 313 -7.07 -4.76 -16.03
N LYS A 314 -6.48 -5.18 -17.16
CA LYS A 314 -5.75 -6.45 -17.25
C LYS A 314 -4.56 -6.48 -16.30
N ARG A 315 -3.81 -5.38 -16.18
CA ARG A 315 -2.62 -5.34 -15.33
C ARG A 315 -2.97 -5.53 -13.85
N LEU A 316 -3.90 -4.73 -13.31
CA LEU A 316 -4.26 -4.83 -11.90
C LEU A 316 -4.90 -6.19 -11.60
N ALA A 317 -5.81 -6.66 -12.45
CA ALA A 317 -6.47 -7.95 -12.30
C ALA A 317 -5.48 -9.12 -12.36
N GLN A 318 -4.55 -9.12 -13.31
CA GLN A 318 -3.59 -10.21 -13.44
C GLN A 318 -2.70 -10.31 -12.20
N VAL A 319 -2.14 -9.18 -11.73
CA VAL A 319 -1.26 -9.18 -10.55
C VAL A 319 -2.02 -9.60 -9.29
N ALA A 320 -3.21 -9.04 -9.04
CA ALA A 320 -4.02 -9.40 -7.88
C ALA A 320 -4.40 -10.89 -7.89
N TYR A 321 -4.88 -11.40 -9.04
CA TYR A 321 -5.28 -12.80 -9.18
C TYR A 321 -4.09 -13.75 -9.00
N ASP A 322 -2.93 -13.41 -9.58
CA ASP A 322 -1.75 -14.25 -9.45
C ASP A 322 -1.25 -14.31 -8.00
N VAL A 323 -1.36 -13.22 -7.25
CA VAL A 323 -1.03 -13.22 -5.82
C VAL A 323 -1.99 -14.12 -5.03
N ILE A 324 -3.30 -14.03 -5.27
CA ILE A 324 -4.30 -14.94 -4.66
C ILE A 324 -3.96 -16.40 -4.99
N ARG A 325 -3.67 -16.70 -6.26
CA ARG A 325 -3.35 -18.06 -6.69
C ARG A 325 -2.07 -18.59 -6.08
N VAL A 326 -1.02 -17.77 -6.00
CA VAL A 326 0.24 -18.17 -5.35
C VAL A 326 0.01 -18.43 -3.86
N GLN A 327 -0.85 -17.67 -3.19
CA GLN A 327 -1.21 -17.92 -1.80
C GLN A 327 -1.96 -19.24 -1.63
N ASP A 328 -2.97 -19.48 -2.47
CA ASP A 328 -3.74 -20.73 -2.43
C ASP A 328 -2.80 -21.94 -2.65
N LEU A 329 -1.84 -21.83 -3.59
CA LEU A 329 -0.82 -22.87 -3.79
C LEU A 329 0.13 -23.02 -2.60
N TRP A 330 0.50 -21.92 -1.93
CA TRP A 330 1.38 -21.94 -0.76
C TRP A 330 0.72 -22.58 0.48
N TYR A 331 -0.60 -22.47 0.59
CA TYR A 331 -1.39 -23.15 1.61
C TYR A 331 -1.55 -24.66 1.35
N GLY A 332 -1.33 -25.11 0.12
CA GLY A 332 -1.46 -26.52 -0.28
C GLY A 332 -2.89 -27.02 -0.09
N ASP A 333 -3.05 -28.16 0.59
CA ASP A 333 -4.36 -28.76 0.85
C ASP A 333 -5.14 -28.09 2.01
N LYS A 334 -4.53 -27.12 2.71
CA LYS A 334 -5.18 -26.45 3.84
C LYS A 334 -6.09 -25.32 3.36
N PRO A 335 -7.24 -25.09 4.01
CA PRO A 335 -8.05 -23.91 3.71
C PRO A 335 -7.26 -22.65 4.05
N ARG A 336 -7.14 -21.74 3.07
CA ARG A 336 -6.55 -20.43 3.31
C ARG A 336 -7.59 -19.48 3.91
N PRO A 337 -7.31 -18.82 5.05
CA PRO A 337 -8.10 -17.69 5.51
C PRO A 337 -7.98 -16.53 4.51
N ARG A 338 -9.12 -16.12 3.95
CA ARG A 338 -9.22 -14.94 3.08
C ARG A 338 -8.98 -13.68 3.93
N GLY A 339 -8.29 -12.69 3.35
CA GLY A 339 -7.91 -11.48 4.08
C GLY A 339 -6.61 -11.61 4.89
N GLU A 340 -5.87 -12.71 4.77
CA GLU A 340 -4.48 -12.81 5.22
C GLU A 340 -3.52 -12.94 4.02
N MET A 341 -2.27 -12.51 4.19
CA MET A 341 -1.25 -12.54 3.15
C MET A 341 0.02 -13.28 3.58
N PHE A 342 0.79 -13.82 2.64
CA PHE A 342 2.18 -14.26 2.92
C PHE A 342 3.16 -13.10 2.72
N GLY A 343 4.33 -13.18 3.36
CA GLY A 343 5.50 -12.34 3.06
C GLY A 343 5.49 -10.92 3.66
N ALA A 344 6.59 -10.54 4.30
CA ALA A 344 6.81 -9.19 4.84
C ALA A 344 7.58 -8.32 3.84
N GLU A 345 7.29 -7.01 3.85
CA GLU A 345 7.89 -5.97 3.00
C GLU A 345 9.42 -6.08 2.86
N ASN A 346 10.11 -6.30 3.99
CA ASN A 346 11.57 -6.30 4.05
C ASN A 346 12.18 -7.68 4.37
N HIS A 347 11.33 -8.71 4.53
CA HIS A 347 11.74 -10.06 4.90
C HIS A 347 10.90 -11.06 4.11
N PRO A 348 11.24 -11.33 2.83
CA PRO A 348 10.58 -12.39 2.09
C PRO A 348 10.79 -13.70 2.84
N THR A 349 9.70 -14.24 3.35
CA THR A 349 9.64 -15.45 4.18
C THR A 349 9.23 -16.67 3.36
N VAL A 350 8.68 -16.45 2.17
CA VAL A 350 8.30 -17.50 1.22
C VAL A 350 9.16 -17.40 -0.03
N PHE A 351 9.85 -18.49 -0.31
CA PHE A 351 10.69 -18.65 -1.48
C PHE A 351 10.19 -19.80 -2.33
N ILE A 352 10.40 -19.66 -3.63
CA ILE A 352 10.25 -20.75 -4.58
C ILE A 352 11.60 -21.02 -5.22
N THR A 353 12.01 -22.28 -5.18
CA THR A 353 13.26 -22.79 -5.75
C THR A 353 12.92 -23.94 -6.68
N ASP A 354 13.35 -23.83 -7.94
CA ASP A 354 13.06 -24.81 -9.01
C ASP A 354 11.57 -25.15 -9.17
N GLY A 355 10.70 -24.13 -9.08
CA GLY A 355 9.25 -24.28 -9.24
C GLY A 355 8.54 -24.90 -8.04
N LYS A 356 9.21 -25.06 -6.89
CA LYS A 356 8.63 -25.59 -5.64
C LYS A 356 8.80 -24.60 -4.49
N PHE A 357 7.78 -24.48 -3.64
CA PHE A 357 7.88 -23.72 -2.39
C PHE A 357 8.92 -24.34 -1.47
N GLU A 358 9.79 -23.52 -0.87
CA GLU A 358 10.75 -23.97 0.16
C GLU A 358 10.06 -24.36 1.47
N SER A 359 8.84 -23.87 1.70
CA SER A 359 7.96 -24.28 2.80
C SER A 359 6.52 -23.93 2.50
N LEU A 360 5.57 -24.69 3.04
CA LEU A 360 4.14 -24.40 2.98
C LEU A 360 3.65 -23.66 4.23
N ALA A 361 2.48 -22.99 4.13
CA ALA A 361 1.91 -22.20 5.24
C ALA A 361 1.79 -22.96 6.56
N GLY A 362 1.48 -24.25 6.49
CA GLY A 362 1.34 -25.12 7.65
C GLY A 362 2.63 -25.45 8.39
N GLU A 363 3.78 -25.26 7.75
CA GLU A 363 5.10 -25.55 8.31
C GLU A 363 5.70 -24.32 9.01
N ARG A 364 5.17 -23.12 8.69
CA ARG A 364 5.60 -21.84 9.22
C ARG A 364 4.42 -20.89 9.48
N PRO A 365 3.58 -21.17 10.50
CA PRO A 365 2.42 -20.30 10.80
C PRO A 365 2.82 -18.86 11.16
N GLU A 366 4.06 -18.64 11.59
CA GLU A 366 4.63 -17.32 11.86
C GLU A 366 4.85 -16.46 10.62
N VAL A 367 4.69 -17.01 9.41
CA VAL A 367 4.97 -16.33 8.11
C VAL A 367 3.78 -15.52 7.58
N LEU A 368 2.63 -15.57 8.27
CA LEU A 368 1.44 -14.81 7.93
C LEU A 368 1.66 -13.32 8.20
N VAL A 369 1.32 -12.49 7.22
CA VAL A 369 1.62 -11.06 7.21
C VAL A 369 0.38 -10.20 7.27
N GLY A 370 0.52 -9.23 8.15
CA GLY A 370 0.10 -7.84 8.12
C GLY A 370 -1.23 -7.46 7.56
N SER A 371 -1.98 -6.73 8.37
CA SER A 371 -3.12 -5.91 7.96
C SER A 371 -2.84 -5.10 6.70
N ARG A 372 -1.72 -4.37 6.59
CA ARG A 372 -1.49 -3.49 5.43
C ARG A 372 -1.64 -4.17 4.08
N LEU A 373 -0.79 -5.16 3.79
CA LEU A 373 -0.73 -5.80 2.47
C LEU A 373 -1.97 -6.67 2.22
N ALA A 374 -2.44 -7.37 3.25
CA ALA A 374 -3.65 -8.16 3.14
C ALA A 374 -4.89 -7.28 2.85
N CYS A 375 -5.00 -6.11 3.50
CA CYS A 375 -6.09 -5.16 3.25
C CYS A 375 -5.92 -4.43 1.92
N GLN A 376 -4.69 -4.15 1.47
CA GLN A 376 -4.42 -3.60 0.13
C GLN A 376 -4.92 -4.57 -0.96
N MET A 377 -4.78 -5.89 -0.75
CA MET A 377 -5.35 -6.88 -1.65
C MET A 377 -6.88 -6.81 -1.70
N LEU A 378 -7.56 -6.55 -0.58
CA LEU A 378 -9.02 -6.38 -0.58
C LEU A 378 -9.44 -5.18 -1.43
N TRP A 379 -8.75 -4.04 -1.26
CA TRP A 379 -8.97 -2.87 -2.10
C TRP A 379 -8.75 -3.20 -3.58
N ALA A 380 -7.67 -3.90 -3.91
CA ALA A 380 -7.38 -4.30 -5.29
C ALA A 380 -8.45 -5.23 -5.85
N CYS A 381 -8.95 -6.20 -5.08
CA CYS A 381 -10.04 -7.09 -5.49
C CYS A 381 -11.32 -6.30 -5.81
N ALA A 382 -11.69 -5.34 -4.97
CA ALA A 382 -12.84 -4.48 -5.22
C ALA A 382 -12.65 -3.65 -6.50
N GLN A 383 -11.45 -3.09 -6.71
CA GLN A 383 -11.13 -2.32 -7.89
C GLN A 383 -11.14 -3.17 -9.17
N CYS A 384 -10.58 -4.38 -9.11
CA CYS A 384 -10.56 -5.34 -10.21
C CYS A 384 -11.96 -5.76 -10.63
N LEU A 385 -12.87 -6.00 -9.69
CA LEU A 385 -14.26 -6.33 -10.00
C LEU A 385 -14.93 -5.20 -10.79
N GLN A 386 -14.73 -3.93 -10.41
CA GLN A 386 -15.26 -2.79 -11.16
C GLN A 386 -14.66 -2.73 -12.58
N LEU A 387 -13.34 -2.90 -12.68
CA LEU A 387 -12.59 -2.84 -13.94
C LEU A 387 -13.01 -3.95 -14.91
N LEU A 388 -13.14 -5.19 -14.44
CA LEU A 388 -13.54 -6.33 -15.28
C LEU A 388 -15.01 -6.27 -15.68
N GLN A 389 -15.88 -5.68 -14.85
CA GLN A 389 -17.26 -5.37 -15.27
C GLN A 389 -17.32 -4.30 -16.36
N ALA A 390 -16.37 -3.35 -16.38
CA ALA A 390 -16.30 -2.30 -17.38
C ALA A 390 -15.60 -2.73 -18.67
N PHE A 391 -14.59 -3.60 -18.55
CA PHE A 391 -13.71 -4.07 -19.62
C PHE A 391 -13.59 -5.61 -19.58
N PRO A 392 -14.67 -6.37 -19.81
CA PRO A 392 -14.64 -7.83 -19.71
C PRO A 392 -13.68 -8.48 -20.71
N GLU A 393 -13.45 -7.85 -21.85
CA GLU A 393 -12.48 -8.28 -22.85
C GLU A 393 -11.04 -8.22 -22.36
N ALA A 394 -10.74 -7.39 -21.34
CA ALA A 394 -9.40 -7.21 -20.80
C ALA A 394 -8.83 -8.52 -20.24
N TRP A 395 -9.65 -9.37 -19.62
CA TRP A 395 -9.16 -10.64 -19.08
C TRP A 395 -8.68 -11.59 -20.18
N SER A 396 -9.47 -11.69 -21.26
CA SER A 396 -9.18 -12.51 -22.44
C SER A 396 -8.07 -11.91 -23.31
N ALA A 397 -7.81 -10.60 -23.19
CA ALA A 397 -6.75 -9.91 -23.91
C ALA A 397 -5.39 -10.49 -23.53
N HIS A 398 -4.69 -11.02 -24.54
CA HIS A 398 -3.45 -11.76 -24.35
C HIS A 398 -2.30 -10.86 -23.86
N LEU A 399 -1.76 -11.17 -22.67
CA LEU A 399 -0.36 -10.83 -22.30
C LEU A 399 0.66 -11.82 -22.93
N ARG A 400 0.18 -12.84 -23.67
CA ARG A 400 0.94 -14.00 -24.15
C ARG A 400 1.77 -13.76 -25.41
N GLY A 401 2.43 -12.62 -25.52
CA GLY A 401 3.49 -12.46 -26.52
C GLY A 401 4.78 -13.22 -26.17
N LYS A 402 4.99 -13.57 -24.88
CA LYS A 402 6.27 -14.11 -24.39
C LYS A 402 6.20 -15.18 -23.29
N TYR A 403 5.00 -15.51 -22.79
CA TYR A 403 4.87 -16.63 -21.86
C TYR A 403 4.82 -17.92 -22.65
N ASP A 404 5.90 -18.67 -22.58
CA ASP A 404 6.04 -19.98 -23.20
C ASP A 404 4.87 -20.86 -22.73
N LYS A 405 4.17 -21.50 -23.67
CA LYS A 405 3.04 -22.42 -23.39
C LYS A 405 3.48 -23.69 -22.64
N SER A 406 4.72 -23.72 -22.18
CA SER A 406 5.44 -24.86 -21.63
C SER A 406 5.33 -25.00 -20.11
N VAL A 407 4.53 -24.18 -19.42
CA VAL A 407 4.18 -24.47 -18.01
C VAL A 407 3.17 -25.60 -17.99
N GLU A 408 3.69 -26.83 -18.01
CA GLU A 408 2.93 -28.06 -17.97
C GLU A 408 1.91 -28.01 -16.80
N GLY A 409 0.63 -28.30 -17.08
CA GLY A 409 -0.44 -28.23 -16.08
C GLY A 409 -1.09 -26.85 -15.88
N TRP A 410 -0.73 -25.82 -16.65
CA TRP A 410 -1.35 -24.49 -16.52
C TRP A 410 -2.56 -24.30 -17.44
N SER A 411 -3.76 -24.25 -16.86
CA SER A 411 -4.95 -23.69 -17.50
C SER A 411 -5.17 -22.24 -17.06
N GLU A 412 -5.49 -21.36 -18.01
CA GLU A 412 -5.95 -20.01 -17.73
C GLU A 412 -7.37 -20.09 -17.15
N PRO A 413 -7.64 -19.42 -16.02
CA PRO A 413 -8.97 -19.45 -15.43
C PRO A 413 -9.94 -18.65 -16.31
N THR A 414 -11.21 -19.05 -16.27
CA THR A 414 -12.29 -18.28 -16.91
C THR A 414 -12.49 -16.94 -16.18
N MET A 415 -13.16 -15.98 -16.84
CA MET A 415 -13.53 -14.73 -16.18
C MET A 415 -14.36 -14.99 -14.92
N GLU A 416 -15.32 -15.90 -15.00
CA GLU A 416 -16.19 -16.28 -13.87
C GLU A 416 -15.37 -16.77 -12.67
N GLN A 417 -14.34 -17.59 -12.92
CA GLN A 417 -13.41 -18.06 -11.89
C GLN A 417 -12.62 -16.92 -11.24
N VAL A 418 -12.17 -15.96 -12.03
CA VAL A 418 -11.40 -14.80 -11.55
C VAL A 418 -12.28 -13.86 -10.73
N GLU A 419 -13.49 -13.57 -11.20
CA GLU A 419 -14.46 -12.78 -10.44
C GLU A 419 -14.86 -13.46 -9.14
N ALA A 420 -15.10 -14.78 -9.16
CA ALA A 420 -15.40 -15.55 -7.95
C ALA A 420 -14.26 -15.48 -6.93
N ALA A 421 -13.00 -15.60 -7.39
CA ALA A 421 -11.82 -15.50 -6.54
C ALA A 421 -11.70 -14.10 -5.89
N PHE A 422 -11.90 -13.04 -6.66
CA PHE A 422 -11.87 -11.67 -6.14
C PHE A 422 -13.01 -11.40 -5.15
N ARG A 423 -14.22 -11.91 -5.42
CA ARG A 423 -15.35 -11.78 -4.49
C ARG A 423 -15.09 -12.51 -3.19
N ALA A 424 -14.58 -13.75 -3.26
CA ALA A 424 -14.23 -14.50 -2.06
C ALA A 424 -13.14 -13.80 -1.24
N GLU A 425 -12.07 -13.34 -1.89
CA GLU A 425 -11.02 -12.59 -1.20
C GLU A 425 -11.56 -11.35 -0.51
N LEU A 426 -12.35 -10.54 -1.23
CA LEU A 426 -12.92 -9.30 -0.73
C LEU A 426 -13.94 -9.53 0.39
N GLU A 427 -14.98 -10.32 0.15
CA GLU A 427 -16.11 -10.45 1.06
C GLU A 427 -15.73 -11.24 2.32
N ASP A 428 -15.04 -12.37 2.16
CA ASP A 428 -14.59 -13.17 3.31
C ASP A 428 -13.44 -12.47 4.04
N GLY A 429 -12.57 -11.76 3.32
CA GLY A 429 -11.51 -10.94 3.91
C GLY A 429 -12.04 -9.79 4.75
N LEU A 430 -13.06 -9.06 4.28
CA LEU A 430 -13.73 -8.03 5.09
C LEU A 430 -14.36 -8.64 6.36
N ARG A 431 -14.93 -9.86 6.27
CA ARG A 431 -15.48 -10.58 7.45
C ARG A 431 -14.39 -10.95 8.44
N TYR A 432 -13.28 -11.46 7.94
CA TYR A 432 -12.12 -11.76 8.76
C TYR A 432 -11.66 -10.51 9.53
N TRP A 433 -11.45 -9.39 8.85
CA TRP A 433 -10.97 -8.16 9.50
C TRP A 433 -12.00 -7.53 10.44
N ARG A 434 -13.30 -7.57 10.10
CA ARG A 434 -14.35 -7.13 11.04
C ARG A 434 -14.38 -7.99 12.29
N LYS A 435 -14.16 -9.30 12.17
CA LYS A 435 -14.03 -10.20 13.32
C LYS A 435 -12.80 -9.83 14.15
N GLN A 436 -11.62 -9.67 13.54
CA GLN A 436 -10.41 -9.23 14.26
C GLN A 436 -10.63 -7.91 15.00
N TRP A 437 -11.24 -6.94 14.32
CA TRP A 437 -11.61 -5.65 14.90
C TRP A 437 -12.54 -5.78 16.12
N LYS A 438 -13.58 -6.60 16.05
CA LYS A 438 -14.50 -6.82 17.18
C LYS A 438 -13.86 -7.62 18.32
N ASP A 439 -12.99 -8.57 18.00
CA ASP A 439 -12.32 -9.43 18.99
C ASP A 439 -11.23 -8.67 19.76
N ILE A 440 -10.49 -7.78 19.09
CA ILE A 440 -9.27 -7.14 19.60
C ILE A 440 -9.47 -5.65 19.93
N GLY A 441 -10.33 -4.96 19.17
CA GLY A 441 -10.56 -3.52 19.28
C GLY A 441 -9.60 -2.65 18.45
N TYR A 442 -8.67 -3.25 17.71
CA TYR A 442 -7.76 -2.56 16.78
C TYR A 442 -7.21 -3.49 15.69
N ILE A 443 -6.66 -2.90 14.62
CA ILE A 443 -6.05 -3.59 13.48
C ILE A 443 -4.54 -3.71 13.73
N ARG A 444 -4.02 -4.95 13.66
CA ARG A 444 -2.62 -5.26 14.01
C ARG A 444 -1.72 -5.34 12.78
N PRO A 445 -0.47 -4.86 12.85
CA PRO A 445 0.48 -4.87 11.73
C PRO A 445 0.92 -6.26 11.26
N HIS A 446 0.64 -7.33 12.03
CA HIS A 446 1.00 -8.74 11.77
C HIS A 446 2.33 -8.93 11.02
N TRP A 447 3.40 -8.22 11.40
CA TRP A 447 4.66 -8.24 10.65
C TRP A 447 5.56 -9.35 11.17
N PRO A 448 5.96 -10.39 10.40
CA PRO A 448 7.01 -11.31 10.82
C PRO A 448 8.35 -10.60 10.78
N ILE A 449 8.62 -9.79 11.80
CA ILE A 449 9.97 -9.31 12.08
C ILE A 449 10.72 -10.54 12.59
N GLY A 450 11.31 -11.28 11.67
CA GLY A 450 11.98 -12.55 11.96
C GLY A 450 13.02 -12.39 13.08
N GLY A 451 12.72 -12.94 14.25
CA GLY A 451 13.65 -13.58 15.20
C GLY A 451 14.90 -12.85 15.71
N ARG A 452 15.21 -11.61 15.31
CA ARG A 452 16.46 -10.93 15.72
C ARG A 452 16.28 -9.78 16.70
N LEU A 453 15.05 -9.34 16.94
CA LEU A 453 14.76 -8.26 17.88
C LEU A 453 13.82 -8.78 18.98
N PRO A 454 14.21 -8.70 20.27
CA PRO A 454 13.34 -9.05 21.41
C PRO A 454 12.01 -8.27 21.42
N THR A 455 11.96 -7.12 20.73
CA THR A 455 10.76 -6.30 20.58
C THR A 455 9.82 -6.79 19.47
N ALA A 456 10.26 -7.61 18.50
CA ALA A 456 9.46 -8.11 17.37
C ALA A 456 8.08 -8.70 17.77
N HIS A 457 8.04 -9.48 18.86
CA HIS A 457 6.81 -10.06 19.39
C HIS A 457 5.87 -9.03 20.03
N TYR A 458 6.40 -7.90 20.52
CA TYR A 458 5.58 -6.79 21.03
C TYR A 458 4.79 -6.14 19.88
N TRP A 459 5.48 -5.83 18.78
CA TRP A 459 4.89 -5.17 17.60
C TRP A 459 3.78 -6.01 16.94
N GLN A 460 3.97 -7.33 16.85
CA GLN A 460 3.00 -8.21 16.17
C GLN A 460 1.63 -8.26 16.85
N HIS A 461 1.57 -7.98 18.16
CA HIS A 461 0.38 -8.28 18.95
C HIS A 461 -0.17 -7.10 19.74
N LYS A 462 0.62 -6.06 20.01
CA LYS A 462 0.25 -5.02 20.97
C LYS A 462 0.09 -3.62 20.40
N VAL A 463 0.43 -3.40 19.12
CA VAL A 463 0.24 -2.10 18.48
C VAL A 463 -0.79 -2.15 17.37
N SER A 464 -1.45 -1.02 17.20
CA SER A 464 -2.36 -0.68 16.12
C SER A 464 -1.56 -0.12 14.95
N GLU A 465 -1.86 -0.53 13.72
CA GLU A 465 -1.15 -0.10 12.50
C GLU A 465 -2.10 0.53 11.48
N LEU A 466 -1.74 1.73 11.01
CA LEU A 466 -2.57 2.64 10.23
C LEU A 466 -2.85 2.16 8.81
N GLY A 467 -1.85 1.62 8.11
CA GLY A 467 -1.99 1.13 6.74
C GLY A 467 -3.10 0.09 6.59
N GLY A 468 -3.27 -0.79 7.58
CA GLY A 468 -4.40 -1.70 7.72
C GLY A 468 -5.76 -1.00 7.71
N TYR A 469 -5.94 0.04 8.54
CA TYR A 469 -7.19 0.83 8.55
C TYR A 469 -7.41 1.52 7.21
N ALA A 470 -6.38 2.17 6.68
CA ALA A 470 -6.47 2.92 5.43
C ALA A 470 -6.93 2.02 4.28
N HIS A 471 -6.31 0.84 4.11
CA HIS A 471 -6.70 -0.07 3.04
C HIS A 471 -8.05 -0.76 3.30
N LEU A 472 -8.45 -1.02 4.56
CA LEU A 472 -9.79 -1.52 4.86
C LEU A 472 -10.88 -0.50 4.55
N ILE A 473 -10.67 0.77 4.89
CA ILE A 473 -11.59 1.87 4.56
C ILE A 473 -11.68 2.00 3.03
N ALA A 474 -10.55 1.99 2.33
CA ALA A 474 -10.53 2.02 0.86
C ALA A 474 -11.27 0.81 0.25
N ALA A 475 -11.06 -0.41 0.76
CA ALA A 475 -11.75 -1.62 0.32
C ALA A 475 -13.27 -1.52 0.57
N CYS A 476 -13.69 -1.00 1.73
CA CYS A 476 -15.09 -0.76 2.04
C CYS A 476 -15.71 0.26 1.08
N ALA A 477 -15.03 1.37 0.81
CA ALA A 477 -15.50 2.39 -0.14
C ALA A 477 -15.68 1.82 -1.55
N GLU A 478 -14.71 1.04 -2.04
CA GLU A 478 -14.79 0.43 -3.36
C GLU A 478 -15.82 -0.70 -3.45
N TYR A 479 -16.02 -1.46 -2.37
CA TYR A 479 -17.09 -2.44 -2.31
C TYR A 479 -18.47 -1.77 -2.25
N LEU A 480 -18.59 -0.63 -1.57
CA LEU A 480 -19.81 0.16 -1.58
C LEU A 480 -20.12 0.71 -2.99
N ASN A 481 -19.10 1.12 -3.75
CA ASN A 481 -19.25 1.49 -5.15
C ASN A 481 -19.80 0.31 -5.98
N LEU A 482 -19.24 -0.90 -5.81
CA LEU A 482 -19.75 -2.12 -6.45
C LEU A 482 -21.22 -2.39 -6.11
N LEU A 483 -21.60 -2.31 -4.83
CA LEU A 483 -23.00 -2.49 -4.39
C LEU A 483 -23.95 -1.42 -4.95
N ASN A 484 -23.41 -0.26 -5.34
CA ASN A 484 -24.17 0.84 -5.92
C ASN A 484 -24.16 0.83 -7.46
N GLY A 485 -23.45 -0.12 -8.10
CA GLY A 485 -23.25 -0.10 -9.56
C GLY A 485 -22.46 1.13 -10.04
N LYS A 486 -21.63 1.71 -9.17
CA LYS A 486 -20.78 2.87 -9.46
C LYS A 486 -19.34 2.43 -9.67
N ARG A 487 -18.57 3.25 -10.39
CA ARG A 487 -17.14 3.06 -10.57
C ARG A 487 -16.37 4.25 -10.01
N HIS A 488 -15.31 3.98 -9.27
CA HIS A 488 -14.52 5.04 -8.64
C HIS A 488 -14.03 6.09 -9.65
N TRP A 489 -13.49 5.69 -10.80
CA TRP A 489 -12.96 6.64 -11.78
C TRP A 489 -14.03 7.54 -12.40
N GLU A 490 -15.25 7.04 -12.58
CA GLU A 490 -16.37 7.85 -13.07
C GLU A 490 -16.78 8.91 -12.03
N LEU A 491 -16.80 8.53 -10.75
CA LEU A 491 -17.04 9.46 -9.64
C LEU A 491 -15.94 10.53 -9.58
N ALA A 492 -14.68 10.13 -9.63
CA ALA A 492 -13.53 11.01 -9.65
C ALA A 492 -13.52 11.98 -10.84
N TRP A 493 -14.05 11.58 -12.00
CA TRP A 493 -14.21 12.46 -13.16
C TRP A 493 -15.43 13.38 -13.06
N SER A 494 -16.48 12.95 -12.35
CA SER A 494 -17.70 13.74 -12.17
C SER A 494 -17.49 14.97 -11.26
N THR A 495 -16.56 14.90 -10.29
CA THR A 495 -16.18 16.06 -9.47
C THR A 495 -15.48 17.16 -10.28
N GLN A 496 -15.17 16.89 -11.55
CA GLN A 496 -14.44 17.77 -12.45
C GLN A 496 -15.34 18.54 -13.42
N ALA A 497 -16.65 18.30 -13.41
CA ALA A 497 -17.56 19.13 -14.17
C ALA A 497 -17.56 20.54 -13.57
N PRO A 498 -17.43 21.62 -14.37
CA PRO A 498 -17.64 22.96 -13.85
C PRO A 498 -19.01 22.98 -13.18
N ALA A 499 -19.05 23.38 -11.90
CA ALA A 499 -20.32 23.63 -11.22
C ALA A 499 -21.16 24.49 -12.17
N LYS A 500 -22.31 23.97 -12.62
CA LYS A 500 -23.26 24.77 -13.39
C LYS A 500 -23.57 25.98 -12.51
N ARG A 501 -23.01 27.14 -12.89
CA ARG A 501 -23.31 28.42 -12.26
C ARG A 501 -24.72 28.84 -12.62
#